data_AF-R7GN27-F1
#
_entry.id   AF-R7GN27-F1
#
_cell.length_a   1.000
_cell.length_b   1.000
_cell.length_c   1.000
_cell.angle_alpha   90.00
_cell.angle_beta   90.00
_cell.angle_gamma   90.00
#
_symmetry.space_group_name_H-M   'P 1'
#
loop_
_entity.id
_entity.type
_entity.pdbx_description
1 polymer ?
#
loop_
_entity_poly.entity_id
_entity_poly.type
_entity_poly.pdbx_seq_one_letter_code
_entity_poly.pdbx_strand_id
1 'polypeptide(L)' 'MIKIFYSPKSRKDLDRIYDYIYDDLNNPIAAEKTVKGILDKISELKEYPQLGPVWYLENNIDSGFRFLTCDNYIIFRSI' A
#
# COMPACT_ATOMS: atom_id res chain seq x y z
N MET A 1 -10.17 -14.55 10.11
CA MET A 1 -9.73 -13.19 9.74
C MET A 1 -8.23 -13.11 9.83
N ILE A 2 -7.55 -12.71 8.76
CA ILE A 2 -6.10 -12.46 8.79
C ILE A 2 -5.85 -11.10 9.43
N LYS A 3 -4.82 -11.03 10.29
CA LYS A 3 -4.37 -9.79 10.92
C LYS A 3 -3.33 -9.12 10.03
N ILE A 4 -3.55 -7.86 9.71
CA ILE A 4 -2.60 -7.05 8.94
C ILE A 4 -1.66 -6.36 9.91
N PHE A 5 -0.36 -6.47 9.63
CA PHE A 5 0.69 -5.76 10.35
C PHE A 5 1.35 -4.75 9.43
N TYR A 6 1.42 -3.50 9.89
CA TYR A 6 2.11 -2.44 9.17
C TYR A 6 3.54 -2.35 9.71
N SER A 7 4.51 -2.35 8.80
CA SER A 7 5.89 -2.02 9.13
C SER A 7 5.98 -0.55 9.60
N PRO A 8 7.00 -0.18 10.41
CA PRO A 8 7.24 1.23 10.73
C PRO A 8 7.44 2.09 9.46
N LYS A 9 8.09 1.54 8.44
CA LYS A 9 8.34 2.24 7.17
C LYS A 9 7.04 2.53 6.43
N SER A 10 6.16 1.54 6.29
CA SER A 10 4.87 1.72 5.60
C SER A 10 3.94 2.72 6.31
N ARG A 11 3.99 2.82 7.65
CA ARG A 11 3.26 3.88 8.36
C ARG A 11 3.79 5.26 7.99
N LYS A 12 5.10 5.43 8.05
CA LYS A 12 5.76 6.68 7.66
C LYS A 12 5.53 7.06 6.19
N ASP A 13 5.43 6.07 5.31
CA ASP A 13 5.12 6.30 3.90
C ASP A 13 3.68 6.84 3.73
N LEU A 14 2.70 6.33 4.49
CA LEU A 14 1.33 6.87 4.50
C LEU A 14 1.30 8.32 5.02
N ASP A 15 2.00 8.61 6.12
CA ASP A 15 2.09 9.96 6.67
C ASP A 15 2.69 10.93 5.64
N ARG A 16 3.78 10.54 4.99
CA ARG A 16 4.42 11.37 3.95
C ARG A 16 3.54 11.59 2.72
N ILE A 17 2.78 10.58 2.31
CA ILE A 17 1.83 10.72 1.20
C ILE A 17 0.75 11.73 1.58
N TYR A 18 0.25 11.66 2.82
CA TYR A 18 -0.72 12.62 3.32
C TYR A 18 -0.13 14.04 3.33
N ASP A 19 0.99 14.24 4.01
CA ASP A 19 1.63 15.54 4.20
C ASP A 19 1.99 16.18 2.84
N TYR A 20 2.52 15.41 1.90
CA TYR A 20 2.82 15.90 0.56
C TYR A 20 1.57 16.43 -0.16
N ILE A 21 0.47 15.69 -0.14
CA ILE A 21 -0.76 16.11 -0.83
C ILE A 21 -1.46 17.25 -0.06
N TYR A 22 -1.40 17.21 1.27
CA TYR A 22 -2.04 18.19 2.13
C TYR A 22 -1.31 19.53 2.10
N ASP A 23 -0.01 19.54 2.40
CA ASP A 23 0.79 20.76 2.56
C ASP A 23 1.36 21.24 1.22
N ASP A 24 2.08 20.37 0.49
CA ASP A 24 2.81 20.80 -0.71
C ASP A 24 1.87 21.04 -1.90
N LEU A 25 0.81 20.23 -2.03
CA LEU A 25 -0.21 20.40 -3.07
C LEU A 25 -1.45 21.18 -2.62
N ASN A 26 -1.50 21.58 -1.35
CA ASN A 26 -2.61 22.32 -0.74
C ASN A 26 -3.99 21.69 -1.00
N ASN A 27 -4.08 20.36 -0.93
CA ASN A 27 -5.30 19.62 -1.27
C ASN A 27 -5.69 18.61 -0.17
N PRO A 28 -6.28 19.10 0.93
CA PRO A 28 -6.62 18.25 2.09
C PRO A 28 -7.61 17.13 1.74
N ILE A 29 -8.57 17.41 0.86
CA ILE A 29 -9.59 16.42 0.44
C ILE A 29 -8.93 15.29 -0.35
N ALA A 30 -7.97 15.60 -1.22
CA ALA A 30 -7.23 14.58 -1.95
C ALA A 30 -6.33 13.76 -1.01
N ALA A 31 -5.68 14.40 -0.03
CA ALA A 31 -4.82 13.70 0.93
C ALA A 31 -5.60 12.62 1.71
N GLU A 32 -6.76 12.99 2.26
CA GLU A 32 -7.65 12.06 2.96
C GLU A 32 -8.15 10.94 2.04
N LYS A 33 -8.61 11.30 0.84
CA LYS A 33 -9.14 10.32 -0.12
C LYS A 33 -8.06 9.31 -0.56
N THR A 34 -6.85 9.78 -0.83
CA THR A 34 -5.73 8.93 -1.24
C THR A 34 -5.32 7.95 -0.15
N VAL A 35 -5.08 8.43 1.08
CA VAL A 35 -4.69 7.55 2.19
C VAL A 35 -5.80 6.55 2.52
N LYS A 36 -7.06 7.00 2.52
CA LYS A 36 -8.22 6.13 2.72
C LYS A 36 -8.30 5.06 1.64
N GLY A 37 -8.14 5.43 0.36
CA GLY A 37 -8.14 4.47 -0.76
C GLY A 37 -7.07 3.39 -0.62
N ILE A 38 -5.86 3.76 -0.17
CA ILE A 38 -4.78 2.81 0.11
C ILE A 38 -5.17 1.86 1.25
N LEU A 39 -5.71 2.39 2.36
CA LEU A 39 -6.14 1.57 3.50
C LEU A 39 -7.31 0.64 3.16
N ASP A 40 -8.27 1.12 2.38
CA ASP A 40 -9.39 0.32 1.88
C ASP A 40 -8.88 -0.82 1.00
N LYS A 41 -7.92 -0.55 0.10
CA LYS A 41 -7.28 -1.59 -0.73
C LYS A 41 -6.54 -2.63 0.10
N ILE A 42 -5.84 -2.21 1.16
CA ILE A 42 -5.17 -3.12 2.10
C ILE A 42 -6.21 -3.96 2.86
N SER A 43 -7.39 -3.43 3.16
CA SER A 43 -8.44 -4.15 3.88
C SER A 43 -8.97 -5.37 3.11
N GLU A 44 -8.95 -5.33 1.78
CA GLU A 44 -9.31 -6.47 0.91
C GLU A 44 -8.43 -7.70 1.18
N LEU A 45 -7.18 -7.52 1.65
CA LEU A 45 -6.27 -8.62 1.98
C LEU A 45 -6.75 -9.49 3.13
N LYS A 46 -7.67 -8.99 3.97
CA LYS A 46 -8.25 -9.79 5.06
C LYS A 46 -9.11 -10.94 4.54
N GLU A 47 -9.74 -10.74 3.38
CA GLU A 47 -10.59 -11.72 2.69
C GLU A 47 -9.82 -12.45 1.59
N TYR A 48 -8.89 -11.75 0.92
CA TYR A 48 -8.08 -12.28 -0.19
C TYR A 48 -6.58 -12.15 0.09
N PRO A 49 -6.00 -13.02 0.94
CA PRO A 49 -4.59 -12.92 1.36
C PRO A 49 -3.59 -13.11 0.23
N GLN A 50 -4.01 -13.71 -0.87
CA GLN A 50 -3.20 -13.97 -2.07
C GLN A 50 -3.44 -12.93 -3.17
N LEU A 51 -4.19 -11.86 -2.90
CA LEU A 51 -4.45 -10.79 -3.87
C LEU A 51 -3.14 -10.11 -4.29
N GLY A 52 -3.05 -9.83 -5.60
CA GLY A 52 -1.90 -9.19 -6.23
C GLY A 52 -0.86 -10.19 -6.74
N PRO A 53 -0.17 -9.86 -7.84
CA PRO A 53 0.91 -10.68 -8.39
C PRO A 53 2.10 -10.79 -7.43
N VAL A 54 2.85 -11.87 -7.57
CA VAL A 54 4.18 -12.04 -6.96
C VAL A 54 5.16 -11.11 -7.67
N TRP A 55 5.98 -10.41 -6.89
CA TRP A 55 7.14 -9.70 -7.41
C TRP A 55 8.26 -10.71 -7.62
N TYR A 56 8.66 -10.92 -8.87
CA TYR A 56 9.79 -11.78 -9.19
C TYR A 56 11.06 -10.95 -9.30
N LEU A 57 12.15 -11.46 -8.74
CA LEU A 57 13.49 -10.93 -8.98
C LEU A 57 13.98 -11.35 -10.38
N GLU A 58 15.12 -10.81 -10.78
CA GLU A 58 15.84 -11.29 -11.95
C GLU A 58 16.04 -12.81 -11.88
N ASN A 59 15.94 -13.50 -13.02
CA ASN A 59 15.96 -14.96 -13.15
C ASN A 59 14.71 -15.69 -12.62
N ASN A 60 13.55 -15.03 -12.54
CA ASN A 60 12.25 -15.62 -12.14
C ASN A 60 12.23 -16.20 -10.71
N ILE A 61 13.03 -15.63 -9.80
CA ILE A 61 13.05 -16.04 -8.39
C ILE A 61 11.92 -15.31 -7.64
N ASP A 62 11.09 -16.05 -6.91
CA ASP A 62 10.05 -15.48 -6.05
C ASP A 62 10.71 -14.64 -4.94
N SER A 63 10.41 -13.34 -4.90
CA SER A 63 10.99 -12.44 -3.90
C SER A 63 10.43 -12.61 -2.49
N GLY A 64 9.34 -13.38 -2.33
CA GLY A 64 8.53 -13.43 -1.12
C GLY A 64 7.59 -12.23 -0.95
N PHE A 65 7.62 -11.28 -1.89
CA PHE A 65 6.75 -10.12 -1.90
C PHE A 65 5.70 -10.21 -3.00
N ARG A 66 4.56 -9.58 -2.73
CA ARG A 66 3.48 -9.31 -3.66
C ARG A 66 3.21 -7.82 -3.66
N PHE A 67 2.61 -7.35 -4.74
CA PHE A 67 2.25 -5.95 -4.86
C PHE A 67 0.80 -5.75 -5.29
N LEU A 68 0.23 -4.63 -4.85
CA LEU A 68 -1.06 -4.12 -5.31
C LEU A 68 -0.85 -2.71 -5.84
N THR A 69 -1.66 -2.33 -6.83
CA THR A 69 -1.71 -0.95 -7.33
C THR A 69 -2.94 -0.26 -6.77
N CYS A 70 -2.78 0.97 -6.29
CA CYS A 70 -3.85 1.85 -5.84
C CYS A 70 -3.57 3.25 -6.40
N ASP A 71 -4.32 3.62 -7.45
CA ASP A 71 -4.06 4.82 -8.26
C ASP A 71 -2.57 4.92 -8.67
N ASN A 72 -1.87 5.94 -8.18
CA ASN A 72 -0.46 6.19 -8.49
C ASN A 72 0.52 5.52 -7.51
N TYR A 73 0.05 4.67 -6.61
CA TYR A 73 0.84 4.04 -5.55
C TYR A 73 0.92 2.52 -5.69
N ILE A 74 2.07 1.98 -5.31
CA ILE A 74 2.32 0.54 -5.24
C ILE A 74 2.44 0.15 -3.76
N ILE A 75 1.66 -0.84 -3.35
CA ILE A 75 1.64 -1.39 -2.00
C ILE A 75 2.42 -2.71 -2.02
N PHE A 76 3.62 -2.71 -1.44
CA PHE A 76 4.44 -3.93 -1.28
C PHE A 76 4.11 -4.64 0.04
N ARG A 77 3.95 -5.96 -0.02
CA ARG A 77 3.64 -6.79 1.14
C ARG A 77 4.18 -8.21 1.01
N SER A 78 4.34 -8.91 2.12
CA SER A 78 4.54 -10.37 2.18
C SER A 78 3.28 -11.04 2.75
N ILE A 79 3.13 -12.36 2.61
CA ILE A 79 2.17 -13.15 3.43
C ILE A 79 2.79 -13.37 4.82
#